data_AF-A0AAN8MHG1-F1
#
_entry.id   AF-A0AAN8MHG1-F1
#
_cell.length_a   1.000
_cell.length_b   1.000
_cell.length_c   1.000
_cell.angle_alpha   90.00
_cell.angle_beta   90.00
_cell.angle_gamma   90.00
#
_symmetry.space_group_name_H-M   'P 1'
#
loop_
_entity.id
_entity.type
_entity.pdbx_description
1 polymer ?
#
loop_
_entity_poly.entity_id
_entity_poly.type
_entity_poly.pdbx_seq_one_letter_code
_entity_poly.pdbx_strand_id
1 'polypeptide(L)'
;MSPYTPVLLHLLLLVSLASAGHFYGGSMSFTPKGRNADGTFKVDFRYKNTHDWCGYAYWYCSSGNCGSSIEDVRGTIDTSSRGRSAFYNQ
;
A
#
# COMPACT_ATOMS: atom_id res chain seq x y z
N MET A 1 13.31 -23.81 30.61
CA MET A 1 12.71 -23.01 29.52
C MET A 1 11.84 -23.93 28.67
N SER A 2 10.63 -23.49 28.31
CA SER A 2 9.68 -24.31 27.52
C SER A 2 10.15 -24.43 26.05
N PRO A 3 10.16 -25.63 25.45
CA PRO A 3 10.73 -25.89 24.11
C PRO A 3 9.95 -25.22 22.96
N TYR A 4 8.79 -24.63 23.25
CA TYR A 4 7.94 -23.94 22.27
C TYR A 4 8.30 -22.46 22.08
N THR A 5 9.12 -21.90 22.99
CA THR A 5 9.57 -20.51 22.93
C THR A 5 10.32 -20.14 21.63
N PRO A 6 11.27 -20.94 21.10
CA PRO A 6 11.94 -20.59 19.84
C PRO A 6 11.01 -20.66 18.63
N VAL A 7 10.07 -21.61 18.63
CA VAL A 7 9.08 -21.78 17.55
C VAL A 7 8.14 -20.57 17.51
N LEU A 8 7.63 -20.15 18.67
CA LEU A 8 6.78 -18.97 18.78
C LEU A 8 7.51 -17.70 18.31
N LEU A 9 8.79 -17.55 18.70
CA LEU A 9 9.61 -16.40 18.30
C LEU A 9 9.82 -16.35 16.78
N HIS A 10 10.04 -17.51 16.14
CA HIS A 10 10.15 -17.62 14.68
C HIS A 10 8.85 -17.21 13.98
N LEU A 11 7.70 -17.67 14.49
CA LEU A 11 6.40 -17.31 13.91
C LEU A 11 6.12 -15.82 14.03
N LEU A 12 6.48 -15.20 15.16
CA LEU A 12 6.36 -13.75 15.40
C LEU A 12 7.31 -12.93 14.50
N LEU A 13 8.50 -13.45 14.21
CA LEU A 13 9.43 -12.82 13.28
C LEU A 13 8.88 -12.86 11.84
N LEU A 14 8.39 -14.02 11.40
CA LEU A 14 7.84 -14.20 10.05
C LEU A 14 6.61 -13.32 9.80
N VAL A 15 5.70 -13.18 10.77
CA VAL A 15 4.55 -12.26 10.63
C VAL A 15 5.00 -10.79 10.57
N SER A 16 6.08 -10.43 11.26
CA SER A 16 6.64 -9.07 11.21
C SER A 16 7.32 -8.79 9.86
N LEU A 17 8.02 -9.76 9.29
CA LEU A 17 8.66 -9.68 7.96
C LEU A 17 7.63 -9.69 6.81
N ALA A 18 6.53 -10.43 6.98
CA ALA A 18 5.42 -10.50 6.03
C ALA A 18 4.61 -9.19 5.97
N SER A 19 4.69 -8.35 7.00
CA SER A 19 4.24 -6.95 6.97
C SER A 19 5.20 -6.09 6.13
N ALA A 20 5.36 -6.46 4.86
CA ALA A 20 5.89 -5.71 3.74
C ALA A 20 6.98 -4.67 4.05
N GLY A 21 8.25 -5.06 4.00
CA GLY A 21 9.40 -4.13 4.03
C GLY A 21 9.41 -3.07 2.89
N HIS A 22 8.47 -3.18 1.95
CA HIS A 22 8.32 -2.28 0.83
C HIS A 22 7.23 -1.21 1.06
N PHE A 23 6.27 -1.42 1.98
CA PHE A 23 5.17 -0.48 2.23
C PHE A 23 5.39 0.32 3.52
N TYR A 24 5.67 1.61 3.38
CA TYR A 24 5.95 2.53 4.50
C TYR A 24 4.70 3.22 5.04
N GLY A 25 3.53 2.88 4.49
CA GLY A 25 2.25 3.48 4.87
C GLY A 25 1.56 4.17 3.71
N GLY A 26 0.28 4.43 3.91
CA GLY A 26 -0.58 5.05 2.92
C GLY A 26 -1.91 5.46 3.53
N SER A 27 -2.63 6.29 2.80
CA SER A 27 -3.98 6.73 3.16
C SER A 27 -4.89 6.55 1.96
N MET A 28 -6.08 6.00 2.21
CA MET A 28 -7.16 5.96 1.24
C MET A 28 -8.29 6.86 1.72
N SER A 29 -8.93 7.58 0.81
CA SER A 29 -10.10 8.39 1.12
C SER A 29 -11.13 8.26 0.01
N PHE A 30 -12.39 8.14 0.44
CA PHE A 30 -13.55 8.04 -0.42
C PHE A 30 -14.44 9.23 -0.13
N THR A 31 -14.67 10.09 -1.12
CA THR A 31 -15.57 11.23 -0.97
C THR A 31 -16.74 11.07 -1.93
N PRO A 32 -17.98 10.86 -1.43
CA PRO A 32 -19.14 10.77 -2.31
C PRO A 32 -19.36 12.13 -2.99
N LYS A 33 -19.57 12.11 -4.30
CA LYS A 33 -19.86 13.30 -5.11
C LYS A 33 -21.36 13.49 -5.36
N GLY A 34 -22.19 12.62 -4.79
CA GLY A 34 -23.64 12.61 -4.95
C GLY A 34 -24.14 11.42 -5.78
N ARG A 35 -25.46 11.39 -5.96
CA ARG A 35 -26.18 10.37 -6.71
C ARG A 35 -26.54 10.90 -8.09
N ASN A 36 -26.24 10.14 -9.13
CA ASN A 36 -26.65 10.46 -10.50
C ASN A 36 -28.16 10.22 -10.68
N ALA A 37 -28.76 10.79 -11.73
CA ALA A 37 -30.20 10.69 -12.00
C ALA A 37 -30.66 9.25 -12.30
N ASP A 38 -29.77 8.41 -12.83
CA ASP A 38 -29.94 6.97 -13.06
C ASP A 38 -29.80 6.13 -11.78
N GLY A 39 -29.59 6.77 -10.63
CA GLY A 39 -29.55 6.11 -9.32
C GLY A 39 -28.18 5.56 -8.91
N THR A 40 -27.18 5.60 -9.78
CA THR A 40 -25.78 5.28 -9.47
C THR A 40 -25.12 6.38 -8.63
N PHE A 41 -23.99 6.08 -7.98
CA PHE A 41 -23.23 7.06 -7.17
C PHE A 41 -21.90 7.40 -7.82
N LYS A 42 -21.53 8.67 -7.77
CA LYS A 42 -20.17 9.11 -8.07
C LYS A 42 -19.37 9.20 -6.78
N VAL A 43 -18.14 8.69 -6.82
CA VAL A 43 -17.19 8.78 -5.72
C VAL A 43 -15.86 9.31 -6.24
N ASP A 44 -15.24 10.18 -5.45
CA ASP A 44 -13.85 10.55 -5.59
C ASP A 44 -13.02 9.57 -4.75
N PHE A 45 -12.08 8.90 -5.40
CA PHE A 45 -11.17 7.97 -4.75
C PHE A 45 -9.77 8.54 -4.77
N ARG A 46 -9.21 8.78 -3.59
CA ARG A 46 -7.83 9.27 -3.43
C ARG A 46 -7.01 8.21 -2.72
N TYR A 47 -5.99 7.72 -3.39
CA TYR A 47 -5.05 6.76 -2.84
C TYR A 47 -3.66 7.36 -2.80
N LYS A 48 -3.06 7.40 -1.61
CA LYS A 48 -1.69 7.81 -1.40
C LYS A 48 -0.95 6.65 -0.75
N ASN A 49 0.16 6.23 -1.33
CA ASN A 49 1.03 5.22 -0.78
C ASN A 49 2.47 5.72 -0.73
N THR A 50 3.23 5.15 0.20
CA THR A 50 4.67 5.35 0.32
C THR A 50 5.31 3.98 0.21
N HIS A 51 6.22 3.83 -0.76
CA HIS A 51 6.92 2.58 -1.03
C HIS A 51 8.43 2.83 -1.10
N ASP A 52 9.26 1.80 -0.90
CA ASP A 52 10.71 1.92 -1.12
C ASP A 52 11.02 2.17 -2.60
N TRP A 53 10.11 1.71 -3.48
CA TRP A 53 10.18 1.88 -4.91
C TRP A 53 9.07 2.77 -5.45
N CYS A 54 9.45 3.84 -6.15
CA CYS A 54 8.49 4.76 -6.78
C CYS A 54 8.11 4.25 -8.18
N GLY A 55 7.03 3.46 -8.27
CA GLY A 55 6.52 2.87 -9.51
C GLY A 55 5.12 3.37 -9.92
N TYR A 56 4.72 3.05 -11.15
CA TYR A 56 3.32 3.23 -11.59
C TYR A 56 2.40 2.30 -10.82
N ALA A 57 1.43 2.87 -10.10
CA ALA A 57 0.36 2.11 -9.48
C ALA A 57 -0.83 2.06 -10.44
N TYR A 58 -1.03 0.90 -11.04
CA TYR A 58 -2.23 0.64 -11.83
C TYR A 58 -3.30 0.05 -10.92
N TRP A 59 -4.54 0.50 -11.10
CA TRP A 59 -5.69 -0.04 -10.37
C TRP A 59 -6.46 -1.01 -11.25
N TYR A 60 -6.80 -2.15 -10.68
CA TYR A 60 -7.56 -3.20 -11.33
C TYR A 60 -8.70 -3.64 -10.40
N CYS A 61 -9.82 -4.05 -10.97
CA CYS A 61 -10.96 -4.56 -10.24
C CYS A 61 -11.18 -6.00 -10.66
N SER A 62 -11.67 -6.81 -9.73
CA SER A 62 -11.95 -8.23 -9.97
C SER A 62 -12.92 -8.45 -11.14
N SER A 63 -13.83 -7.51 -11.39
CA SER A 63 -14.73 -7.53 -12.54
C SER A 63 -15.26 -6.12 -12.84
N GLY A 64 -15.67 -5.88 -14.10
CA GLY A 64 -16.33 -4.65 -14.54
C GLY A 64 -15.39 -3.48 -14.85
N ASN A 65 -15.94 -2.26 -14.83
CA ASN A 65 -15.22 -1.02 -15.12
C ASN A 65 -14.76 -0.35 -13.80
N CYS A 66 -13.44 -0.17 -13.66
CA CYS A 66 -12.80 0.42 -12.49
C CYS A 66 -12.82 1.95 -12.42
N GLY A 67 -13.45 2.59 -13.39
CA GLY A 67 -13.28 4.01 -13.64
C GLY A 67 -11.94 4.30 -14.32
N SER A 68 -11.57 5.57 -14.31
CA SER A 68 -10.34 6.06 -14.93
C SER A 68 -9.58 6.92 -13.93
N SER A 69 -8.26 6.74 -13.88
CA SER A 69 -7.38 7.62 -13.11
C SER A 69 -7.38 9.00 -13.74
N ILE A 70 -7.83 10.00 -12.99
CA ILE A 70 -7.93 11.39 -13.47
C ILE A 70 -6.60 12.11 -13.26
N GLU A 71 -5.87 11.78 -12.19
CA GLU A 71 -4.59 12.35 -11.84
C GLU A 71 -3.72 11.30 -11.13
N ASP A 72 -2.45 11.20 -11.52
CA ASP A 72 -1.44 10.38 -10.86
C ASP A 72 -0.19 11.24 -10.66
N VAL A 73 0.15 11.49 -9.39
CA VAL A 73 1.28 12.34 -9.01
C VAL A 73 2.26 11.52 -8.20
N ARG A 74 3.55 11.67 -8.51
CA ARG A 74 4.64 11.01 -7.78
C ARG A 74 5.66 12.00 -7.29
N GLY A 75 6.24 11.64 -6.15
CA GLY A 75 7.35 12.36 -5.56
C GLY A 75 8.13 11.46 -4.63
N THR A 76 9.40 11.80 -4.46
CA THR A 76 10.26 11.17 -3.47
C THR A 76 10.11 11.91 -2.15
N ILE A 77 9.64 11.21 -1.11
CA ILE A 77 9.49 11.81 0.23
C ILE A 77 10.82 11.76 1.00
N ASP A 78 11.67 10.76 0.72
CA ASP A 78 13.01 10.63 1.28
C ASP A 78 13.96 9.99 0.27
N THR A 79 15.18 10.52 0.14
CA THR A 79 16.26 9.96 -0.68
C THR A 79 17.33 9.26 0.17
N SER A 80 17.20 9.29 1.49
CA SER A 80 18.16 8.65 2.38
C SER A 80 17.97 7.13 2.38
N SER A 81 19.06 6.37 2.52
CA SER A 81 18.98 4.91 2.65
C SER A 81 18.35 4.44 3.96
N ARG A 82 17.83 5.36 4.80
CA ARG A 82 17.39 5.07 6.18
C ARG A 82 16.03 4.37 6.23
N GLY A 83 15.22 4.50 5.17
CA GLY A 83 13.99 3.72 5.01
C GLY A 83 14.23 2.39 4.31
N ARG A 84 15.14 2.34 3.34
CA ARG A 84 15.38 1.18 2.48
C ARG A 84 16.16 0.11 3.24
N SER A 85 15.49 -0.86 3.84
CA SER A 85 16.09 -2.13 4.27
C SER A 85 16.42 -2.99 3.04
N ALA A 86 17.23 -2.44 2.14
CA ALA A 86 17.91 -3.26 1.16
C ALA A 86 19.01 -4.00 1.93
N PHE A 87 18.86 -5.31 2.05
CA PHE A 87 19.95 -6.23 2.33
C PHE A 87 20.98 -6.15 1.20
N TYR A 88 21.75 -5.06 1.12
CA TYR A 88 23.01 -5.06 0.40
C TYR A 88 24.07 -5.51 1.39
N ASN A 89 24.34 -6.81 1.39
CA ASN A 89 25.56 -7.35 1.94
C ASN A 89 26.72 -6.67 1.19
N GLN A 90 27.46 -5.81 1.89
CA GLN A 90 28.82 -5.45 1.53
C GLN A 90 29.75 -6.10 2.55
#